data_AF-A0A6J7JN30-F1
#
_entry.id   AF-A0A6J7JN30-F1
#
_cell.length_a   1.000
_cell.length_b   1.000
_cell.length_c   1.000
_cell.angle_alpha   90.00
_cell.angle_beta   90.00
_cell.angle_gamma   90.00
#
_symmetry.space_group_name_H-M   'P 1'
#
loop_
_entity.id
_entity.type
_entity.pdbx_description
1 polymer ?
#
loop_
_entity_poly.entity_id
_entity_poly.type
_entity_poly.pdbx_seq_one_letter_code
_entity_poly.pdbx_strand_id
1 'polypeptide(L)'
;MSALIRQRSATSLEDVGAQLLEAFESVRGAVTEGEPSVIVVNAPDLIGQGTLEDAAVATGLLGLMRAITFEGASKGWRVNVVAVDRDADPPVEVLESAMTTPGLMGQVLNVAKGMIGKVVP
;
A
#
# COMPACT_ATOMS: atom_id res chain seq x y z
N MET A 1 10.00 10.61 10.36
CA MET A 1 9.76 9.17 10.61
C MET A 1 9.09 8.57 9.38
N SER A 2 9.67 7.54 8.76
CA SER A 2 9.01 6.82 7.65
C SER A 2 7.55 6.48 7.96
N ALA A 3 6.64 6.73 7.01
CA ALA A 3 5.23 6.44 7.20
C ALA A 3 4.92 4.96 6.89
N LEU A 4 4.30 4.26 7.84
CA LEU A 4 3.76 2.92 7.65
C LEU A 4 2.24 2.99 7.68
N ILE A 5 1.61 2.87 6.51
CA ILE A 5 0.16 2.88 6.35
C ILE A 5 -0.30 1.43 6.26
N ARG A 6 -1.36 1.07 6.99
CA ARG A 6 -1.95 -0.27 6.92
C ARG A 6 -3.41 -0.17 6.50
N GLN A 7 -3.78 -0.97 5.50
CA GLN A 7 -5.18 -1.22 5.21
C GLN A 7 -5.88 -1.74 6.47
N ARG A 8 -7.07 -1.18 6.77
CA ARG A 8 -7.97 -1.69 7.80
C ARG A 8 -9.21 -2.26 7.12
N SER A 9 -9.93 -3.15 7.79
CA SER A 9 -11.23 -3.60 7.29
C SER A 9 -12.19 -2.42 7.14
N ALA A 10 -12.85 -2.32 6.01
CA ALA A 10 -13.88 -1.32 5.73
C ALA A 10 -15.27 -1.99 5.75
N THR A 11 -16.24 -1.32 6.36
CA THR A 11 -17.62 -1.84 6.50
C THR A 11 -18.67 -0.98 5.82
N SER A 12 -18.25 0.17 5.26
CA SER A 12 -19.12 1.15 4.61
C SER A 12 -18.34 1.96 3.58
N LEU A 13 -19.06 2.67 2.70
CA LEU A 13 -18.45 3.60 1.74
C LEU A 13 -17.72 4.76 2.46
N GLU A 14 -18.27 5.21 3.58
CA GLU A 14 -17.69 6.22 4.44
C GLU A 14 -16.34 5.77 5.00
N ASP A 15 -16.24 4.51 5.45
CA ASP A 15 -14.97 3.92 5.91
C ASP A 15 -13.94 3.87 4.78
N VAL A 16 -14.35 3.48 3.57
CA VAL A 16 -13.46 3.46 2.39
C VAL A 16 -12.90 4.86 2.14
N GLY A 17 -13.77 5.87 2.10
CA GLY A 17 -13.38 7.26 1.89
C GLY A 17 -12.43 7.78 2.97
N ALA A 18 -12.74 7.52 4.24
CA ALA A 18 -11.92 7.93 5.38
C ALA A 18 -10.52 7.30 5.33
N GLN A 19 -10.43 5.99 5.10
CA GLN A 19 -9.14 5.30 5.01
C GLN A 19 -8.27 5.82 3.87
N LEU A 20 -8.85 6.04 2.69
CA LEU A 20 -8.10 6.56 1.54
C LEU A 20 -7.64 8.01 1.76
N LEU A 21 -8.46 8.85 2.41
CA LEU A 21 -8.08 10.21 2.77
C LEU A 21 -6.93 10.23 3.78
N GLU A 22 -7.03 9.46 4.86
CA GLU A 22 -5.97 9.36 5.87
C GLU A 22 -4.65 8.87 5.26
N ALA A 23 -4.70 7.87 4.37
CA ALA A 23 -3.54 7.38 3.65
C ALA A 23 -2.94 8.44 2.73
N PHE A 24 -3.78 9.18 2.00
CA PHE A 24 -3.34 10.28 1.14
C PHE A 24 -2.61 11.36 1.95
N GLU A 25 -3.20 11.82 3.06
CA GLU A 25 -2.61 12.85 3.91
C GLU A 25 -1.29 12.38 4.53
N SER A 26 -1.24 11.14 5.02
CA SER A 26 -0.04 10.55 5.62
C SER A 26 1.11 10.43 4.61
N VAL A 27 0.84 9.87 3.43
CA VAL A 27 1.87 9.72 2.40
C VAL A 27 2.32 11.08 1.89
N ARG A 28 1.38 12.01 1.64
CA ARG A 28 1.71 13.37 1.20
C ARG A 28 2.65 14.05 2.20
N GLY A 29 2.34 14.00 3.49
CA GLY A 29 3.19 14.58 4.55
C GLY A 29 4.60 14.01 4.50
N ALA A 30 4.71 12.68 4.57
CA ALA A 30 5.99 11.98 4.56
C ALA A 30 6.84 12.30 3.31
N VAL A 31 6.26 12.22 2.11
CA VAL A 31 7.04 12.47 0.89
C VAL A 31 7.45 13.94 0.73
N THR A 32 6.66 14.89 1.24
CA THR A 32 7.06 16.31 1.26
C THR A 32 8.20 16.60 2.23
N GLU A 33 8.36 15.78 3.26
CA GLU A 33 9.48 15.82 4.21
C GLU A 33 10.70 15.00 3.73
N GLY A 34 10.61 14.37 2.55
CA GLY A 34 11.68 13.53 1.99
C GLY A 34 11.75 12.12 2.59
N GLU A 35 10.70 11.69 3.28
CA GLU A 35 10.66 10.44 4.01
C GLU A 35 10.01 9.33 3.18
N PRO A 36 10.53 8.09 3.23
CA PRO A 36 9.91 6.98 2.54
C PRO A 36 8.59 6.58 3.19
N SER A 37 7.67 6.05 2.39
CA SER A 37 6.39 5.50 2.87
C SER A 37 6.20 4.07 2.39
N VAL A 38 5.64 3.24 3.26
CA VAL A 38 5.22 1.87 2.94
C VAL A 38 3.73 1.72 3.23
N ILE A 39 3.00 1.22 2.25
CA ILE A 39 1.59 0.90 2.38
C ILE A 39 1.45 -0.62 2.43
N VAL A 40 0.88 -1.15 3.51
CA VAL A 40 0.59 -2.57 3.68
C VAL A 40 -0.86 -2.81 3.29
N VAL A 41 -1.08 -3.75 2.38
CA VAL A 41 -2.42 -4.15 1.90
C VAL A 41 -2.59 -5.65 1.99
N ASN A 42 -3.83 -6.10 2.13
CA ASN A 42 -4.18 -7.51 2.06
C ASN A 42 -4.17 -7.95 0.58
N ALA A 43 -3.35 -8.94 0.25
CA ALA A 43 -3.26 -9.49 -1.10
C ALA A 43 -4.58 -10.08 -1.63
N PRO A 44 -5.42 -10.76 -0.83
CA PRO A 44 -6.74 -11.22 -1.31
C PRO A 44 -7.63 -10.08 -1.80
N ASP A 45 -7.55 -8.91 -1.16
CA ASP A 45 -8.40 -7.75 -1.48
C ASP A 45 -7.95 -7.09 -2.80
N LEU A 46 -6.64 -7.11 -3.10
CA LEU A 46 -6.10 -6.64 -4.38
C LEU A 46 -6.60 -7.45 -5.60
N ILE A 47 -7.01 -8.69 -5.39
CA ILE A 47 -7.51 -9.59 -6.45
C ILE A 47 -9.02 -9.83 -6.36
N GLY A 48 -9.73 -9.06 -5.52
CA GLY A 48 -11.19 -9.14 -5.39
C GLY A 48 -11.70 -10.38 -4.66
N GLN A 49 -10.88 -11.03 -3.83
CA GLN A 49 -11.28 -12.15 -2.98
C GLN A 49 -11.73 -11.72 -1.56
N GLY A 50 -11.79 -10.41 -1.32
CA GLY A 50 -12.30 -9.80 -0.09
C GLY A 50 -13.75 -9.34 -0.20
N THR A 51 -14.14 -8.43 0.71
CA THR A 51 -15.38 -7.67 0.55
C THR A 51 -15.22 -6.61 -0.54
N LEU A 52 -16.34 -6.05 -1.01
CA LEU A 52 -16.31 -4.97 -1.99
C LEU A 52 -15.54 -3.75 -1.44
N GLU A 53 -15.80 -3.41 -0.18
CA GLU A 53 -15.21 -2.29 0.53
C GLU A 53 -13.71 -2.47 0.73
N ASP A 54 -13.28 -3.65 1.18
CA ASP A 54 -11.86 -3.95 1.38
C ASP A 54 -11.09 -3.93 0.04
N ALA A 55 -11.68 -4.49 -1.02
CA ALA A 55 -11.10 -4.45 -2.36
C ALA A 55 -10.96 -3.01 -2.88
N ALA A 56 -11.97 -2.16 -2.63
CA ALA A 56 -11.92 -0.74 -2.99
C ALA A 56 -10.79 -0.01 -2.26
N VAL A 57 -10.58 -0.27 -0.96
CA VAL A 57 -9.47 0.31 -0.20
C VAL A 57 -8.13 -0.18 -0.76
N ALA A 58 -7.94 -1.50 -0.88
CA ALA A 58 -6.65 -2.07 -1.31
C ALA A 58 -6.24 -1.55 -2.70
N THR A 59 -7.17 -1.51 -3.64
CA THR A 59 -6.91 -1.02 -5.01
C THR A 59 -6.73 0.50 -5.07
N GLY A 60 -7.47 1.26 -4.24
CA GLY A 60 -7.29 2.71 -4.10
C GLY A 60 -5.91 3.08 -3.55
N LEU A 61 -5.44 2.37 -2.53
CA LEU A 61 -4.10 2.53 -1.96
C LEU A 61 -2.99 2.18 -2.98
N LEU A 62 -3.19 1.13 -3.79
CA LEU A 62 -2.29 0.81 -4.90
C LEU A 62 -2.28 1.92 -5.96
N GLY A 63 -3.44 2.49 -6.28
CA GLY A 63 -3.56 3.64 -7.18
C GLY A 63 -2.83 4.87 -6.66
N LEU A 64 -2.98 5.16 -5.36
CA LEU A 64 -2.29 6.26 -4.67
C LEU A 64 -0.77 6.14 -4.80
N MET A 65 -0.22 4.95 -4.48
CA MET A 65 1.22 4.71 -4.62
C MET A 65 1.71 4.98 -6.05
N ARG A 66 0.97 4.50 -7.06
CA ARG A 66 1.34 4.68 -8.48
C ARG A 66 1.34 6.15 -8.87
N ALA A 67 0.31 6.91 -8.48
CA ALA A 67 0.19 8.33 -8.77
C ALA A 67 1.35 9.12 -8.12
N ILE A 68 1.60 8.90 -6.82
CA ILE A 68 2.65 9.60 -6.09
C ILE A 68 4.04 9.25 -6.62
N THR A 69 4.29 7.98 -6.97
CA THR A 69 5.57 7.58 -7.54
C THR A 69 5.79 8.25 -8.90
N PHE A 70 4.75 8.31 -9.75
CA PHE A 70 4.86 8.96 -11.06
C PHE A 70 5.17 10.46 -10.93
N GLU A 71 4.45 11.18 -10.08
CA GLU A 71 4.67 12.62 -9.86
C GLU A 71 5.97 12.93 -9.09
N GLY A 72 6.38 12.00 -8.22
CA GLY A 72 7.50 12.15 -7.30
C GLY A 72 8.82 11.62 -7.80
N ALA A 73 8.86 10.97 -8.98
CA ALA A 73 10.06 10.31 -9.49
C ALA A 73 11.26 11.25 -9.59
N SER A 74 11.07 12.45 -10.14
CA SER A 74 12.13 13.47 -10.25
C SER A 74 12.50 14.13 -8.92
N LYS A 75 11.65 13.99 -7.90
CA LYS A 75 11.84 14.52 -6.54
C LYS A 75 12.45 13.48 -5.59
N GLY A 76 12.63 12.24 -6.05
CA GLY A 76 13.12 11.14 -5.22
C GLY A 76 12.13 10.63 -4.19
N TRP A 77 10.82 10.85 -4.38
CA TRP A 77 9.80 10.30 -3.49
C TRP A 77 9.78 8.77 -3.58
N ARG A 78 9.71 8.11 -2.43
CA ARG A 78 9.78 6.65 -2.33
C ARG A 78 8.56 6.12 -1.61
N VAL A 79 7.65 5.55 -2.39
CA VAL A 79 6.46 4.89 -1.88
C VAL A 79 6.39 3.51 -2.48
N ASN A 80 6.21 2.50 -1.63
CA ASN A 80 6.06 1.10 -2.04
C ASN A 80 4.83 0.50 -1.36
N VAL A 81 4.28 -0.54 -1.98
CA VAL A 81 3.21 -1.37 -1.40
C VAL A 81 3.81 -2.71 -0.99
N VAL A 82 3.44 -3.21 0.19
CA VAL A 82 3.70 -4.58 0.63
C VAL A 82 2.36 -5.31 0.72
N ALA A 83 2.21 -6.37 -0.07
CA ALA A 83 1.00 -7.18 -0.09
C ALA A 83 1.18 -8.43 0.77
N VAL A 84 0.35 -8.59 1.80
CA VAL A 84 0.42 -9.67 2.80
C VAL A 84 -0.82 -10.56 2.73
N ASP A 85 -0.74 -11.77 3.28
CA ASP A 85 -1.97 -12.53 3.56
C ASP A 85 -2.83 -11.76 4.59
N ARG A 86 -4.15 -11.98 4.57
CA ARG A 86 -5.05 -11.34 5.54
C ARG A 86 -4.63 -11.70 6.97
N ASP A 87 -4.65 -10.71 7.85
CA ASP A 87 -4.23 -10.80 9.26
C ASP A 87 -2.76 -11.17 9.48
N ALA A 88 -1.94 -11.18 8.42
CA ALA A 88 -0.50 -11.41 8.53
C ALA A 88 0.26 -10.09 8.63
N ASP A 89 1.28 -10.07 9.48
CA ASP A 89 2.25 -8.99 9.48
C ASP A 89 3.28 -9.18 8.35
N PRO A 90 3.67 -8.10 7.67
CA PRO A 90 4.79 -8.14 6.74
C PRO A 90 6.09 -8.45 7.50
N PRO A 91 7.00 -9.27 6.95
CA PRO A 91 8.31 -9.47 7.52
C PRO A 91 9.06 -8.13 7.70
N VAL A 92 9.76 -7.98 8.82
CA VAL A 92 10.48 -6.73 9.16
C VAL A 92 11.50 -6.40 8.08
N GLU A 93 12.21 -7.40 7.55
CA GLU A 93 13.24 -7.24 6.52
C GLU A 93 12.66 -6.70 5.21
N VAL A 94 11.40 -7.03 4.91
CA VAL A 94 10.70 -6.54 3.72
C VAL A 94 10.29 -5.09 3.91
N LEU A 95 9.80 -4.72 5.10
CA LEU A 95 9.53 -3.32 5.44
C LEU A 95 10.81 -2.47 5.39
N GLU A 96 11.90 -2.94 5.99
CA GLU A 96 13.20 -2.27 5.97
C GLU A 96 13.72 -2.11 4.55
N SER A 97 13.64 -3.17 3.73
CA SER A 97 14.03 -3.12 2.32
C SER A 97 13.20 -2.10 1.55
N ALA A 98 11.88 -2.08 1.75
CA ALA A 98 10.95 -1.13 1.12
C ALA A 98 11.24 0.33 1.49
N MET A 99 11.77 0.57 2.69
CA MET A 99 12.09 1.91 3.19
C MET A 99 13.52 2.38 2.88
N THR A 100 14.48 1.46 2.76
CA THR A 100 15.91 1.81 2.74
C THR A 100 16.62 1.51 1.43
N THR A 101 16.10 0.61 0.59
CA THR A 101 16.76 0.21 -0.66
C THR A 101 16.76 1.37 -1.66
N PRO A 102 17.95 1.84 -2.12
CA PRO A 102 18.04 2.88 -3.14
C PRO A 102 17.41 2.41 -4.46
N GLY A 103 16.61 3.27 -5.08
CA GLY A 103 15.95 2.98 -6.37
C GLY A 103 14.70 2.10 -6.26
N LEU A 104 14.41 1.53 -5.08
CA LEU A 104 13.17 0.77 -4.87
C LEU A 104 12.01 1.75 -4.62
N MET A 105 11.28 2.09 -5.68
CA MET A 105 10.09 2.94 -5.65
C MET A 105 9.00 2.40 -6.57
N GLY A 106 7.74 2.64 -6.23
CA GLY A 106 6.61 2.26 -7.06
C GLY A 106 6.33 0.76 -7.14
N GLN A 107 6.94 -0.04 -6.26
CA GLN A 107 6.85 -1.50 -6.36
C GLN A 107 5.74 -2.07 -5.48
N VAL A 108 5.19 -3.21 -5.91
CA VAL A 108 4.38 -4.09 -5.08
C VAL A 108 5.25 -5.27 -4.66
N LEU A 109 5.61 -5.33 -3.38
CA LEU A 109 6.34 -6.44 -2.79
C LEU A 109 5.32 -7.47 -2.28
N ASN A 110 5.13 -8.54 -3.04
CA ASN A 110 4.22 -9.61 -2.64
C ASN A 110 4.92 -10.58 -1.68
N VAL A 111 4.42 -10.65 -0.46
CA VAL A 111 4.85 -11.64 0.56
C VAL A 111 3.71 -12.59 0.94
N ALA A 112 2.54 -12.45 0.33
CA ALA A 112 1.42 -13.35 0.50
C ALA A 112 1.71 -14.72 -0.12
N LYS A 113 1.12 -15.79 0.44
CA LYS A 113 1.26 -17.16 -0.11
C LYS A 113 0.55 -17.33 -1.45
N GLY A 114 -0.40 -16.44 -1.77
CA GLY A 114 -1.15 -16.43 -3.02
C GLY A 114 -0.44 -15.71 -4.17
N MET A 115 -0.72 -16.13 -5.41
CA MET A 115 -0.32 -15.39 -6.61
C MET A 115 -1.25 -14.19 -6.82
N ILE A 116 -0.74 -12.97 -6.66
CA ILE A 116 -1.43 -11.76 -7.09
C ILE A 116 -1.61 -11.84 -8.61
N GLY A 117 -2.85 -12.06 -9.07
CA GLY A 117 -3.20 -12.26 -10.48
C GLY A 117 -3.99 -13.54 -10.79
N LYS A 118 -4.16 -14.45 -9.81
CA LYS A 118 -5.00 -15.65 -9.98
C LYS A 118 -6.44 -15.36 -9.55
N VAL A 119 -7.34 -15.22 -10.51
CA VAL A 119 -8.79 -15.27 -10.24
C VAL A 119 -9.17 -16.73 -10.08
N VAL A 120 -9.66 -17.11 -8.90
CA VAL A 120 -10.23 -18.43 -8.63
C VAL A 120 -11.73 -18.21 -8.40
N PRO A 121 -12.62 -18.92 -9.13
CA PRO A 121 -14.06 -18.86 -8.90
C PRO A 121 -14.47 -19.28 -7.50
#